data_AF-A0A6N9NSA9-F1
#
_entry.id   AF-A0A6N9NSA9-F1
#
_cell.length_a   1.000
_cell.length_b   1.000
_cell.length_c   1.000
_cell.angle_alpha   90.00
_cell.angle_beta   90.00
_cell.angle_gamma   90.00
#
_symmetry.space_group_name_H-M   'P 1'
#
loop_
_entity.id
_entity.type
_entity.pdbx_description
1 polymer ?
#
loop_
_entity_poly.entity_id
_entity_poly.type
_entity_poly.pdbx_seq_one_letter_code
_entity_poly.pdbx_strand_id
1 'polypeptide(L)'
;MQGVKMKVYIWGTGKIATDYLKKEELADDEILGFIESKRTKDFFAGKKIYEPLDIAKSNDFDYILVCVKNSGKEIYKLCKEFNIDTNKIILIDNWEWFDGSRLTNLPKKCCRKIADNDINVEKVFPQLYEEYIKETEVQANRYIIISKNGYDLVEKDSPMLSDEFNTIGYQTDYFRYRTFELVANEIIKEKVKGNVAEVGVFRGAFSKLINKKFKDRILYLFDTFESFDREEFHDEWEAGRVPGAFMDGFKNTSVRLVLDSMPYPEMCVIRKGLFPRTAIGLENEEYAFVSIDVDFEKSILESLRYFYQRLSQGGVIFLHDYNNRFLEGVKKAVDVYEREIGISLKKIPLADEGGTLVLIK
;
A
#
# COMPACT_ATOMS: atom_id res chain seq x y z
N MET A 1 3.91 -30.08 -31.22
CA MET A 1 4.30 -29.00 -32.13
C MET A 1 5.58 -28.42 -31.57
N GLN A 2 6.69 -28.48 -32.31
CA GLN A 2 7.93 -27.81 -31.92
C GLN A 2 7.61 -26.33 -31.71
N GLY A 3 7.77 -25.83 -30.48
CA GLY A 3 7.64 -24.41 -30.19
C GLY A 3 8.62 -23.64 -31.07
N VAL A 4 8.17 -22.53 -31.65
CA VAL A 4 9.06 -21.61 -32.37
C VAL A 4 10.11 -21.16 -31.35
N LYS A 5 11.39 -21.48 -31.60
CA LYS A 5 12.51 -21.04 -30.76
C LYS A 5 12.59 -19.53 -30.81
N MET A 6 12.61 -18.89 -29.65
CA MET A 6 12.73 -17.44 -29.56
C MET A 6 14.18 -17.01 -29.78
N LYS A 7 14.37 -15.85 -30.41
CA LYS A 7 15.67 -15.20 -30.59
C LYS A 7 15.78 -14.04 -29.60
N VAL A 8 16.50 -14.25 -28.50
CA VAL A 8 16.56 -13.28 -27.40
C VAL A 8 17.99 -12.77 -27.18
N TYR A 9 18.13 -11.46 -27.05
CA TYR A 9 19.34 -10.84 -26.48
C TYR A 9 19.10 -10.45 -25.02
N ILE A 10 20.14 -10.55 -24.19
CA ILE A 10 20.10 -10.06 -22.81
C ILE A 10 21.04 -8.86 -22.69
N TRP A 11 20.49 -7.69 -22.40
CA TRP A 11 21.29 -6.50 -22.12
C TRP A 11 21.76 -6.51 -20.66
N GLY A 12 23.08 -6.53 -20.47
CA GLY A 12 23.74 -6.60 -19.18
C GLY A 12 24.48 -7.92 -18.94
N THR A 13 25.63 -7.82 -18.27
CA THR A 13 26.49 -8.97 -17.92
C THR A 13 26.81 -9.02 -16.41
N GLY A 14 25.96 -8.37 -15.61
CA GLY A 14 26.10 -8.25 -14.16
C GLY A 14 25.27 -9.27 -13.37
N LYS A 15 25.10 -9.02 -12.08
CA LYS A 15 24.42 -9.93 -11.14
C LYS A 15 23.02 -10.35 -11.59
N ILE A 16 22.20 -9.41 -12.07
CA ILE A 16 20.82 -9.71 -12.49
C ILE A 16 20.79 -10.66 -13.68
N ALA A 17 21.62 -10.42 -14.70
CA ALA A 17 21.73 -11.34 -15.84
C ALA A 17 22.19 -12.73 -15.37
N THR A 18 23.20 -12.81 -14.50
CA THR A 18 23.66 -14.08 -13.92
C THR A 18 22.58 -14.81 -13.14
N ASP A 19 21.82 -14.11 -12.30
CA ASP A 19 20.78 -14.71 -11.47
C ASP A 19 19.57 -15.12 -12.30
N TYR A 20 19.23 -14.35 -13.34
CA TYR A 20 18.20 -14.68 -14.31
C TYR A 20 18.53 -15.97 -15.10
N LEU A 21 19.78 -16.13 -15.58
CA LEU A 21 20.19 -17.33 -16.30
C LEU A 21 20.01 -18.62 -15.48
N LYS A 22 20.20 -18.56 -14.16
CA LYS A 22 20.00 -19.71 -13.25
C LYS A 22 18.53 -20.15 -13.14
N LYS A 23 17.59 -19.32 -13.61
CA LYS A 23 16.16 -19.66 -13.63
C LYS A 23 15.81 -20.59 -14.81
N GLU A 24 16.72 -20.76 -15.77
CA GLU A 24 16.55 -21.65 -16.93
C GLU A 24 15.26 -21.39 -17.73
N GLU A 25 14.79 -20.13 -17.75
CA GLU A 25 13.60 -19.72 -18.49
C GLU A 25 13.79 -19.73 -20.01
N LEU A 26 15.04 -19.51 -20.46
CA LEU A 26 15.43 -19.57 -21.87
C LEU A 26 16.40 -20.72 -22.09
N ALA A 27 16.21 -21.47 -23.17
CA ALA A 27 17.21 -22.44 -23.59
C ALA A 27 18.46 -21.73 -24.12
N ASP A 28 19.63 -22.38 -24.00
CA ASP A 28 20.91 -21.78 -24.41
C ASP A 28 20.92 -21.33 -25.88
N ASP A 29 20.23 -22.05 -26.75
CA ASP A 29 20.13 -21.75 -28.18
C ASP A 29 19.08 -20.68 -28.54
N GLU A 30 18.25 -20.27 -27.59
CA GLU A 30 17.38 -19.10 -27.71
C GLU A 30 18.11 -17.79 -27.37
N ILE A 31 19.22 -17.89 -26.64
CA ILE A 31 20.06 -16.73 -26.27
C ILE A 31 21.07 -16.46 -27.39
N LEU A 32 20.81 -15.42 -28.19
CA LEU A 32 21.70 -14.97 -29.27
C LEU A 32 23.01 -14.35 -28.77
N GLY A 33 22.99 -13.79 -27.56
CA GLY A 33 24.13 -13.20 -26.89
C GLY A 33 23.74 -12.10 -25.92
N PHE A 34 24.76 -11.36 -25.47
CA PHE A 34 24.59 -10.29 -24.48
C PHE A 34 24.87 -8.93 -25.10
N ILE A 35 24.32 -7.87 -24.51
CA ILE A 35 24.56 -6.49 -24.95
C ILE A 35 25.17 -5.70 -23.79
N GLU A 36 26.20 -4.92 -24.08
CA GLU A 36 26.72 -3.88 -23.20
C GLU A 36 26.66 -2.54 -23.93
N SER A 37 26.23 -1.46 -23.24
CA SER A 37 26.16 -0.12 -23.85
C SER A 37 27.54 0.36 -24.33
N LYS A 38 28.59 -0.11 -23.67
CA LYS A 38 29.98 -0.02 -24.10
C LYS A 38 30.65 -1.35 -23.76
N ARG A 39 31.14 -2.06 -24.76
CA ARG A 39 31.70 -3.40 -24.57
C ARG A 39 32.97 -3.36 -23.73
N THR A 40 33.01 -4.19 -22.70
CA THR A 40 34.15 -4.34 -21.77
C THR A 40 34.88 -5.68 -21.91
N LYS A 41 34.21 -6.68 -22.49
CA LYS A 41 34.73 -8.04 -22.70
C LYS A 41 34.04 -8.66 -23.93
N ASP A 42 34.62 -9.72 -24.49
CA ASP A 42 34.09 -10.32 -25.72
C ASP A 42 33.02 -11.39 -25.49
N PHE A 43 33.04 -12.03 -24.32
CA PHE A 43 32.14 -13.14 -23.98
C PHE A 43 31.60 -13.05 -22.55
N PHE A 44 30.38 -13.54 -22.36
CA PHE A 44 29.76 -13.78 -21.06
C PHE A 44 28.87 -15.02 -21.13
N ALA A 45 28.94 -15.89 -20.13
CA ALA A 45 28.24 -17.17 -20.10
C ALA A 45 28.38 -18.00 -21.40
N GLY A 46 29.58 -17.99 -22.01
CA GLY A 46 29.86 -18.72 -23.25
C GLY A 46 29.30 -18.09 -24.54
N LYS A 47 28.59 -16.95 -24.46
CA LYS A 47 28.01 -16.24 -25.61
C LYS A 47 28.72 -14.91 -25.87
N LYS A 48 28.66 -14.45 -27.12
CA LYS A 48 29.27 -13.19 -27.55
C LYS A 48 28.56 -11.97 -26.96
N ILE A 49 29.32 -10.92 -26.66
CA ILE A 49 28.80 -9.61 -26.28
C ILE A 49 28.84 -8.66 -27.48
N TYR A 50 27.75 -7.94 -27.65
CA TYR A 50 27.52 -6.96 -28.71
C TYR A 50 27.40 -5.56 -28.12
N GLU A 51 27.69 -4.55 -28.95
CA GLU A 51 27.30 -3.18 -28.68
C GLU A 51 25.97 -2.85 -29.39
N PRO A 52 25.23 -1.79 -29.00
CA PRO A 52 23.92 -1.49 -29.57
C PRO A 52 23.91 -1.40 -31.10
N LEU A 53 24.99 -0.85 -31.70
CA LEU A 53 25.14 -0.70 -33.14
C LEU A 53 25.25 -2.05 -33.88
N ASP A 54 25.76 -3.10 -33.22
CA ASP A 54 25.84 -4.43 -33.82
C ASP A 54 24.45 -5.06 -33.94
N ILE A 55 23.57 -4.80 -32.96
CA ILE A 55 22.21 -5.32 -32.90
C ILE A 55 21.30 -4.60 -33.89
N ALA A 56 21.41 -3.27 -33.97
CA ALA A 56 20.62 -2.43 -34.87
C ALA A 56 20.74 -2.84 -36.36
N LYS A 57 21.87 -3.42 -36.76
CA LYS A 57 22.12 -3.83 -38.16
C LYS A 57 21.32 -5.05 -38.59
N SER A 58 21.06 -6.00 -37.70
CA SER A 58 20.32 -7.22 -38.05
C SER A 58 18.83 -7.07 -37.78
N ASN A 59 18.45 -6.47 -36.64
CA ASN A 59 17.09 -6.48 -36.08
C ASN A 59 16.39 -7.87 -36.11
N ASP A 60 17.18 -8.95 -36.24
CA ASP A 60 16.73 -10.33 -36.32
C ASP A 60 16.71 -10.94 -34.92
N PHE A 61 15.79 -10.45 -34.11
CA PHE A 61 15.51 -10.93 -32.76
C PHE A 61 14.03 -10.72 -32.43
N ASP A 62 13.52 -11.49 -31.48
CA ASP A 62 12.16 -11.38 -30.97
C ASP A 62 12.10 -10.41 -29.79
N TYR A 63 13.06 -10.52 -28.85
CA TYR A 63 13.11 -9.69 -27.65
C TYR A 63 14.53 -9.27 -27.25
N ILE A 64 14.62 -8.15 -26.55
CA ILE A 64 15.79 -7.78 -25.75
C ILE A 64 15.35 -7.64 -24.30
N LEU A 65 15.90 -8.47 -23.43
CA LEU A 65 15.69 -8.40 -21.98
C LEU A 65 16.74 -7.49 -21.36
N VAL A 66 16.32 -6.36 -20.79
CA VAL A 66 17.24 -5.41 -20.14
C VAL A 66 17.43 -5.78 -18.68
N CYS A 67 18.41 -6.64 -18.43
CA CYS A 67 18.80 -7.14 -17.11
C CYS A 67 19.79 -6.21 -16.39
N VAL A 68 19.53 -4.90 -16.43
CA VAL A 68 20.36 -3.86 -15.78
C VAL A 68 19.46 -2.98 -14.91
N LYS A 69 19.68 -3.04 -13.59
CA LYS A 69 18.86 -2.24 -12.68
C LYS A 69 19.12 -0.75 -12.83
N ASN A 70 18.03 -0.01 -12.71
CA ASN A 70 17.98 1.43 -12.69
C ASN A 70 18.41 2.07 -14.04
N SER A 71 18.90 1.35 -15.05
CA SER A 71 19.42 1.97 -16.29
C SER A 71 18.45 1.84 -17.47
N GLY A 72 17.22 1.39 -17.23
CA GLY A 72 16.23 1.14 -18.28
C GLY A 72 15.93 2.38 -19.12
N LYS A 73 15.83 3.57 -18.51
CA LYS A 73 15.57 4.83 -19.23
C LYS A 73 16.70 5.18 -20.20
N GLU A 74 17.94 5.13 -19.73
CA GLU A 74 19.11 5.43 -20.54
C GLU A 74 19.29 4.40 -21.66
N ILE A 75 19.10 3.10 -21.35
CA ILE A 75 19.17 2.03 -22.34
C ILE A 75 18.07 2.15 -23.39
N TYR A 76 16.85 2.47 -22.98
CA TYR A 76 15.74 2.67 -23.91
C TYR A 76 15.96 3.87 -24.84
N LYS A 77 16.58 4.95 -24.34
CA LYS A 77 17.03 6.07 -25.19
C LYS A 77 18.10 5.63 -26.20
N LEU A 78 19.10 4.85 -25.77
CA LEU A 78 20.10 4.30 -26.68
C LEU A 78 19.45 3.43 -27.77
N CYS A 79 18.47 2.59 -27.43
CA CYS A 79 17.73 1.82 -28.42
C CYS A 79 17.10 2.72 -29.48
N LYS A 80 16.46 3.83 -29.09
CA LYS A 80 15.90 4.82 -30.02
C LYS A 80 16.98 5.48 -30.88
N GLU A 81 18.07 5.91 -30.27
CA GLU A 81 19.19 6.58 -30.96
C GLU A 81 19.84 5.68 -32.02
N PHE A 82 19.97 4.38 -31.74
CA PHE A 82 20.54 3.39 -32.66
C PHE A 82 19.50 2.70 -33.55
N ASN A 83 18.22 3.11 -33.54
CA ASN A 83 17.13 2.49 -34.30
C ASN A 83 16.92 0.98 -34.01
N ILE A 84 17.18 0.55 -32.77
CA ILE A 84 16.78 -0.77 -32.28
C ILE A 84 15.26 -0.74 -32.02
N ASP A 85 14.55 -1.77 -32.48
CA ASP A 85 13.09 -1.84 -32.35
C ASP A 85 12.62 -1.82 -30.88
N THR A 86 12.08 -0.69 -30.45
CA THR A 86 11.62 -0.48 -29.07
C THR A 86 10.38 -1.28 -28.69
N ASN A 87 9.64 -1.82 -29.67
CA ASN A 87 8.48 -2.66 -29.41
C ASN A 87 8.85 -4.08 -28.97
N LYS A 88 10.16 -4.40 -28.97
CA LYS A 88 10.74 -5.70 -28.58
C LYS A 88 11.56 -5.62 -27.29
N ILE A 89 11.61 -4.46 -26.65
CA ILE A 89 12.44 -4.22 -25.46
C ILE A 89 11.64 -4.47 -24.20
N ILE A 90 12.16 -5.30 -23.30
CA ILE A 90 11.59 -5.55 -21.98
C ILE A 90 12.54 -4.97 -20.94
N LEU A 91 12.08 -3.96 -20.21
CA LEU A 91 12.82 -3.33 -19.12
C LEU A 91 12.39 -3.95 -17.79
N ILE A 92 13.33 -4.47 -17.01
CA ILE A 92 13.01 -4.93 -15.64
C ILE A 92 12.62 -3.76 -14.72
N ASP A 93 13.02 -2.54 -15.08
CA ASP A 93 12.76 -1.28 -14.40
C ASP A 93 11.95 -0.33 -15.30
N ASN A 94 10.87 -0.83 -15.92
CA ASN A 94 10.07 -0.09 -16.92
C ASN A 94 9.27 1.11 -16.39
N TRP A 95 9.52 1.58 -15.17
CA TRP A 95 8.72 2.61 -14.51
C TRP A 95 9.59 3.80 -14.11
N GLU A 96 9.09 5.00 -14.34
CA GLU A 96 9.65 6.25 -13.84
C GLU A 96 8.58 7.09 -13.14
N TRP A 97 9.01 8.01 -12.28
CA TRP A 97 8.08 8.96 -11.68
C TRP A 97 7.42 9.80 -12.76
N PHE A 98 6.21 10.29 -12.49
CA PHE A 98 5.44 11.07 -13.46
C PHE A 98 6.18 12.32 -14.00
N ASP A 99 7.06 12.91 -13.18
CA ASP A 99 7.93 14.04 -13.57
C ASP A 99 9.12 13.64 -14.47
N GLY A 100 9.25 12.35 -14.78
CA GLY A 100 10.33 11.77 -15.56
C GLY A 100 11.61 11.51 -14.76
N SER A 101 11.61 11.68 -13.44
CA SER A 101 12.74 11.30 -12.60
C SER A 101 12.79 9.78 -12.38
N ARG A 102 14.00 9.28 -12.11
CA ARG A 102 14.28 7.85 -12.01
C ARG A 102 13.65 7.24 -10.75
N LEU A 103 13.08 6.06 -10.91
CA LEU A 103 12.62 5.25 -9.78
C LEU A 103 13.81 4.50 -9.14
N THR A 104 14.09 4.75 -7.86
CA THR A 104 15.21 4.11 -7.13
C THR A 104 14.76 3.15 -6.02
N ASN A 105 13.45 3.09 -5.78
CA ASN A 105 12.78 2.28 -4.75
C ASN A 105 11.41 1.84 -5.28
N LEU A 106 10.65 1.09 -4.48
CA LEU A 106 9.28 0.73 -4.87
C LEU A 106 8.43 2.00 -5.09
N PRO A 107 7.54 2.01 -6.10
CA PRO A 107 6.60 3.10 -6.33
C PRO A 107 5.80 3.43 -5.07
N LYS A 108 5.75 4.73 -4.75
CA LYS A 108 5.02 5.32 -3.60
C LYS A 108 4.11 6.48 -4.03
N LYS A 109 4.07 6.76 -5.32
CA LYS A 109 3.39 7.88 -5.98
C LYS A 109 3.06 7.46 -7.42
N CYS A 110 2.39 8.34 -8.16
CA CYS A 110 2.06 8.13 -9.57
C CYS A 110 3.33 7.97 -10.43
N CYS A 111 3.35 6.92 -11.24
CA CYS A 111 4.43 6.57 -12.17
C CYS A 111 3.89 6.49 -13.60
N ARG A 112 4.80 6.42 -14.57
CA ARG A 112 4.49 6.10 -15.97
C ARG A 112 5.49 5.08 -16.52
N LYS A 113 5.10 4.36 -17.57
CA LYS A 113 6.01 3.44 -18.26
C LYS A 113 7.09 4.19 -19.05
N ILE A 114 8.30 3.65 -19.06
CA ILE A 114 9.42 4.14 -19.90
C ILE A 114 9.23 3.65 -21.34
N ALA A 115 9.01 2.34 -21.48
CA ALA A 115 8.66 1.65 -22.71
C ALA A 115 7.18 1.24 -22.62
N ASP A 116 6.34 1.92 -23.40
CA ASP A 116 4.91 1.63 -23.49
C ASP A 116 4.64 0.75 -24.71
N ASN A 117 4.97 -0.53 -24.58
CA ASN A 117 4.74 -1.55 -25.59
C ASN A 117 3.72 -2.59 -25.09
N ASP A 118 3.07 -3.29 -26.03
CA ASP A 118 1.99 -4.23 -25.73
C ASP A 118 2.49 -5.65 -25.36
N ILE A 119 3.72 -5.77 -24.84
CA ILE A 119 4.30 -7.06 -24.47
C ILE A 119 3.70 -7.55 -23.15
N ASN A 120 3.04 -8.71 -23.17
CA ASN A 120 2.64 -9.39 -21.94
C ASN A 120 3.82 -10.19 -21.37
N VAL A 121 4.65 -9.53 -20.57
CA VAL A 121 5.88 -10.12 -20.01
C VAL A 121 5.59 -11.29 -19.09
N GLU A 122 4.52 -11.23 -18.28
CA GLU A 122 4.10 -12.35 -17.42
C GLU A 122 3.87 -13.64 -18.22
N LYS A 123 3.29 -13.53 -19.42
CA LYS A 123 3.02 -14.67 -20.28
C LYS A 123 4.26 -15.17 -21.02
N VAL A 124 5.14 -14.27 -21.48
CA VAL A 124 6.29 -14.62 -22.32
C VAL A 124 7.51 -15.02 -21.48
N PHE A 125 7.74 -14.31 -20.37
CA PHE A 125 8.87 -14.50 -19.45
C PHE A 125 8.38 -14.51 -17.98
N PRO A 126 7.58 -15.52 -17.56
CA PRO A 126 7.01 -15.61 -16.21
C PRO A 126 8.04 -15.53 -15.07
N GLN A 127 9.22 -16.14 -15.20
CA GLN A 127 10.29 -16.11 -14.19
C GLN A 127 10.94 -14.73 -14.10
N LEU A 128 11.21 -14.08 -15.24
CA LEU A 128 11.68 -12.69 -15.25
C LEU A 128 10.65 -11.77 -14.59
N TYR A 129 9.38 -11.96 -14.93
CA TYR A 129 8.28 -11.16 -14.42
C TYR A 129 8.14 -11.30 -12.90
N GLU A 130 8.01 -12.54 -12.40
CA GLU A 130 7.80 -12.81 -10.98
C GLU A 130 8.95 -12.28 -10.12
N GLU A 131 10.20 -12.45 -10.56
CA GLU A 131 11.38 -12.09 -9.77
C GLU A 131 11.69 -10.58 -9.80
N TYR A 132 11.51 -9.91 -10.95
CA TYR A 132 12.06 -8.56 -11.15
C TYR A 132 11.02 -7.48 -11.48
N ILE A 133 9.86 -7.83 -12.03
CA ILE A 133 8.90 -6.84 -12.57
C ILE A 133 7.63 -6.73 -11.74
N LYS A 134 7.04 -7.87 -11.35
CA LYS A 134 5.71 -7.98 -10.75
C LYS A 134 5.49 -7.03 -9.59
N GLU A 135 6.37 -7.04 -8.60
CA GLU A 135 6.21 -6.18 -7.41
C GLU A 135 6.20 -4.70 -7.80
N THR A 136 7.12 -4.26 -8.67
CA THR A 136 7.19 -2.86 -9.11
C THR A 136 5.94 -2.49 -9.92
N GLU A 137 5.49 -3.35 -10.83
CA GLU A 137 4.30 -3.10 -11.65
C GLU A 137 3.02 -3.05 -10.80
N VAL A 138 2.85 -4.01 -9.87
CA VAL A 138 1.74 -4.00 -8.91
C VAL A 138 1.73 -2.70 -8.12
N GLN A 139 2.87 -2.27 -7.57
CA GLN A 139 2.93 -1.02 -6.82
C GLN A 139 2.68 0.21 -7.69
N ALA A 140 3.22 0.27 -8.91
CA ALA A 140 3.02 1.42 -9.80
C ALA A 140 1.56 1.61 -10.19
N ASN A 141 0.83 0.52 -10.43
CA ASN A 141 -0.57 0.53 -10.84
C ASN A 141 -1.54 0.91 -9.72
N ARG A 142 -1.09 1.00 -8.46
CA ARG A 142 -1.95 1.40 -7.32
C ARG A 142 -2.25 2.89 -7.29
N TYR A 143 -1.40 3.73 -7.88
CA TYR A 143 -1.48 5.17 -7.72
C TYR A 143 -2.16 5.83 -8.91
N ILE A 144 -3.20 6.60 -8.63
CA ILE A 144 -3.91 7.43 -9.62
C ILE A 144 -3.82 8.90 -9.23
N ILE A 145 -3.82 9.78 -10.24
CA ILE A 145 -3.85 11.24 -10.01
C ILE A 145 -5.30 11.64 -9.75
N ILE A 146 -5.53 12.27 -8.60
CA ILE A 146 -6.84 12.80 -8.19
C ILE A 146 -6.73 14.30 -7.90
N SER A 147 -7.85 15.01 -8.05
CA SER A 147 -7.97 16.39 -7.57
C SER A 147 -8.59 16.42 -6.18
N LYS A 148 -8.24 17.44 -5.40
CA LYS A 148 -8.93 17.80 -4.15
C LYS A 148 -10.41 18.16 -4.41
N ASN A 149 -11.23 18.10 -3.36
CA ASN A 149 -12.63 18.53 -3.44
C ASN A 149 -12.68 20.05 -3.64
N GLY A 150 -13.62 20.56 -4.45
CA GLY A 150 -13.82 22.01 -4.60
C GLY A 150 -14.10 22.74 -3.27
N TYR A 151 -14.68 22.04 -2.28
CA TYR A 151 -14.86 22.57 -0.92
C TYR A 151 -13.53 22.86 -0.22
N ASP A 152 -12.45 22.15 -0.56
CA ASP A 152 -11.11 22.39 0.00
C ASP A 152 -10.57 23.78 -0.37
N LEU A 153 -11.15 24.45 -1.38
CA LEU A 153 -10.78 25.81 -1.78
C LEU A 153 -11.37 26.89 -0.86
N VAL A 154 -12.41 26.57 -0.10
CA VAL A 154 -13.14 27.53 0.75
C VAL A 154 -13.06 27.20 2.24
N GLU A 155 -12.67 25.98 2.61
CA GLU A 155 -12.47 25.60 4.01
C GLU A 155 -11.15 26.17 4.55
N LYS A 156 -11.25 27.06 5.55
CA LYS A 156 -10.09 27.78 6.11
C LYS A 156 -9.41 27.05 7.27
N ASP A 157 -10.17 26.25 8.02
CA ASP A 157 -9.74 25.70 9.31
C ASP A 157 -9.55 24.17 9.28
N SER A 158 -9.14 23.63 8.12
CA SER A 158 -8.88 22.20 7.97
C SER A 158 -7.45 21.83 8.35
N PRO A 159 -7.23 21.03 9.43
CA PRO A 159 -5.95 20.36 9.66
C PRO A 159 -5.33 19.69 8.45
N MET A 160 -6.11 18.95 7.63
CA MET A 160 -5.59 18.22 6.47
C MET A 160 -5.03 19.13 5.37
N LEU A 161 -5.40 20.41 5.36
CA LEU A 161 -4.88 21.41 4.42
C LEU A 161 -3.68 22.20 4.98
N SER A 162 -3.28 21.95 6.23
CA SER A 162 -2.12 22.60 6.85
C SER A 162 -0.81 21.85 6.58
N ASP A 163 0.32 22.56 6.65
CA ASP A 163 1.66 21.98 6.42
C ASP A 163 1.98 20.80 7.36
N GLU A 164 1.44 20.83 8.57
CA GLU A 164 1.61 19.77 9.57
C GLU A 164 1.09 18.41 9.09
N PHE A 165 0.02 18.40 8.28
CA PHE A 165 -0.61 17.18 7.75
C PHE A 165 -0.31 16.96 6.25
N ASN A 166 0.67 17.69 5.69
CA ASN A 166 1.09 17.55 4.30
C ASN A 166 2.23 16.52 4.09
N THR A 167 2.33 15.54 4.99
CA THR A 167 3.37 14.49 4.90
C THR A 167 2.90 13.33 4.02
N ILE A 168 3.85 12.53 3.51
CA ILE A 168 3.53 11.33 2.70
C ILE A 168 2.52 10.43 3.41
N GLY A 169 2.61 10.25 4.73
CA GLY A 169 1.68 9.40 5.48
C GLY A 169 0.22 9.83 5.33
N TYR A 170 -0.05 11.13 5.49
CA TYR A 170 -1.41 11.67 5.35
C TYR A 170 -1.87 11.77 3.90
N GLN A 171 -0.94 12.00 2.96
CA GLN A 171 -1.29 12.14 1.55
C GLN A 171 -1.52 10.79 0.85
N THR A 172 -0.86 9.72 1.29
CA THR A 172 -1.11 8.36 0.77
C THR A 172 -2.52 7.89 1.09
N ASP A 173 -3.05 8.25 2.27
CA ASP A 173 -4.40 7.90 2.71
C ASP A 173 -5.30 9.14 2.86
N TYR A 174 -5.19 10.06 1.90
CA TYR A 174 -5.90 11.35 1.93
C TYR A 174 -7.41 11.16 2.06
N PHE A 175 -7.98 10.19 1.34
CA PHE A 175 -9.43 9.98 1.33
C PHE A 175 -9.97 9.60 2.71
N ARG A 176 -9.32 8.70 3.46
CA ARG A 176 -9.74 8.33 4.82
C ARG A 176 -9.70 9.54 5.74
N TYR A 177 -8.56 10.21 5.81
CA TYR A 177 -8.36 11.33 6.73
C TYR A 177 -9.20 12.56 6.40
N ARG A 178 -9.38 12.86 5.11
CA ARG A 178 -10.24 13.96 4.69
C ARG A 178 -11.71 13.65 4.92
N THR A 179 -12.14 12.42 4.66
CA THR A 179 -13.52 12.00 4.96
C THR A 179 -13.80 12.04 6.45
N PHE A 180 -12.86 11.58 7.28
CA PHE A 180 -12.93 11.73 8.73
C PHE A 180 -13.16 13.18 9.12
N GLU A 181 -12.39 14.10 8.54
CA GLU A 181 -12.48 15.50 8.91
C GLU A 181 -13.86 16.11 8.61
N LEU A 182 -14.41 15.79 7.44
CA LEU A 182 -15.75 16.21 7.05
C LEU A 182 -16.83 15.59 7.95
N VAL A 183 -16.68 14.32 8.33
CA VAL A 183 -17.54 13.66 9.31
C VAL A 183 -17.44 14.32 10.68
N ALA A 184 -16.23 14.65 11.14
CA ALA A 184 -16.01 15.33 12.41
C ALA A 184 -16.67 16.70 12.44
N ASN A 185 -16.64 17.45 11.32
CA ASN A 185 -17.33 18.73 11.20
C ASN A 185 -18.85 18.58 11.42
N GLU A 186 -19.49 17.55 10.83
CA GLU A 186 -20.92 17.28 11.05
C GLU A 186 -21.21 16.84 12.49
N ILE A 187 -20.38 15.97 13.09
CA ILE A 187 -20.51 15.56 14.50
C ILE A 187 -20.47 16.78 15.44
N ILE A 188 -19.55 17.72 15.19
CA ILE A 188 -19.40 18.96 15.98
C ILE A 188 -20.62 19.87 15.78
N LYS A 189 -21.02 20.10 14.53
CA LYS A 189 -22.15 20.95 14.16
C LYS A 189 -23.46 20.47 14.78
N GLU A 190 -23.73 19.17 14.69
CA GLU A 190 -24.94 18.54 15.25
C GLU A 190 -24.85 18.32 16.76
N LYS A 191 -23.70 18.65 17.39
CA LYS A 191 -23.45 18.52 18.82
C LYS A 191 -23.72 17.10 19.33
N VAL A 192 -23.33 16.10 18.53
CA VAL A 192 -23.44 14.68 18.90
C VAL A 192 -22.69 14.48 20.23
N LYS A 193 -23.32 13.83 21.20
CA LYS A 193 -22.75 13.59 22.53
C LYS A 193 -21.68 12.49 22.49
N GLY A 194 -20.84 12.45 23.53
CA GLY A 194 -19.85 11.39 23.73
C GLY A 194 -18.42 11.80 23.43
N ASN A 195 -17.49 10.99 23.93
CA ASN A 195 -16.05 11.11 23.72
C ASN A 195 -15.65 10.51 22.37
N VAL A 196 -14.35 10.49 22.08
CA VAL A 196 -13.81 9.88 20.86
C VAL A 196 -12.81 8.79 21.19
N ALA A 197 -12.68 7.79 20.32
CA ALA A 197 -11.79 6.67 20.55
C ALA A 197 -11.06 6.22 19.27
N GLU A 198 -9.88 5.65 19.47
CA GLU A 198 -9.19 4.86 18.46
C GLU A 198 -8.71 3.54 19.07
N VAL A 199 -8.99 2.44 18.37
CA VAL A 199 -8.58 1.08 18.73
C VAL A 199 -7.63 0.59 17.64
N GLY A 200 -6.38 0.36 18.01
CA GLY A 200 -5.28 0.26 17.05
C GLY A 200 -4.75 1.64 16.68
N VAL A 201 -3.72 2.07 17.41
CA VAL A 201 -3.14 3.42 17.40
C VAL A 201 -1.80 3.43 16.67
N PHE A 202 -1.01 2.37 16.84
CA PHE A 202 0.36 2.27 16.36
C PHE A 202 1.20 3.51 16.73
N ARG A 203 1.55 4.37 15.77
CA ARG A 203 2.35 5.60 15.96
C ARG A 203 1.50 6.85 16.11
N GLY A 204 0.18 6.74 16.15
CA GLY A 204 -0.74 7.84 16.46
C GLY A 204 -0.95 8.84 15.34
N ALA A 205 -0.66 8.51 14.08
CA ALA A 205 -0.87 9.44 12.97
C ALA A 205 -2.34 9.86 12.85
N PHE A 206 -3.27 8.91 12.88
CA PHE A 206 -4.68 9.23 12.83
C PHE A 206 -5.20 9.80 14.16
N SER A 207 -4.76 9.24 15.30
CA SER A 207 -5.00 9.79 16.64
C SER A 207 -4.71 11.28 16.73
N LYS A 208 -3.60 11.73 16.12
CA LYS A 208 -3.18 13.13 16.10
C LYS A 208 -4.22 14.02 15.43
N LEU A 209 -4.77 13.57 14.31
CA LEU A 209 -5.82 14.28 13.58
C LEU A 209 -7.13 14.31 14.38
N ILE A 210 -7.51 13.18 14.99
CA ILE A 210 -8.69 13.06 15.85
C ILE A 210 -8.58 14.03 17.04
N ASN A 211 -7.45 14.01 17.75
CA ASN A 211 -7.16 14.89 18.89
C ASN A 211 -7.23 16.37 18.50
N LYS A 212 -6.73 16.72 17.31
CA LYS A 212 -6.79 18.11 16.81
C LYS A 212 -8.21 18.56 16.48
N LYS A 213 -9.03 17.72 15.85
CA LYS A 213 -10.42 18.06 15.48
C LYS A 213 -11.35 18.08 16.69
N PHE A 214 -11.18 17.15 17.63
CA PHE A 214 -11.99 17.03 18.84
C PHE A 214 -11.22 17.48 20.10
N LYS A 215 -10.62 18.68 20.03
CA LYS A 215 -9.76 19.24 21.09
C LYS A 215 -10.42 19.37 22.47
N ASP A 216 -11.74 19.36 22.53
CA ASP A 216 -12.58 19.53 23.73
C ASP A 216 -13.23 18.22 24.20
N ARG A 217 -12.83 17.07 23.63
CA ARG A 217 -13.34 15.74 24.00
C ARG A 217 -12.20 14.83 24.45
N ILE A 218 -12.50 13.91 25.35
CA ILE A 218 -11.52 12.88 25.73
C ILE A 218 -11.30 11.97 24.52
N LEU A 219 -10.03 11.73 24.18
CA LEU A 219 -9.61 10.75 23.19
C LEU A 219 -9.06 9.50 23.90
N TYR A 220 -9.82 8.41 23.86
CA TYR A 220 -9.38 7.11 24.36
C TYR A 220 -8.53 6.39 23.29
N LEU A 221 -7.33 5.98 23.68
CA LEU A 221 -6.36 5.34 22.79
C LEU A 221 -6.10 3.90 23.26
N PHE A 222 -6.71 2.93 22.58
CA PHE A 222 -6.61 1.50 22.90
C PHE A 222 -5.58 0.84 21.98
N ASP A 223 -4.48 0.34 22.55
CA ASP A 223 -3.43 -0.34 21.80
C ASP A 223 -2.57 -1.19 22.75
N THR A 224 -1.95 -2.25 22.25
CA THR A 224 -0.99 -3.05 23.02
C THR A 224 0.35 -2.31 23.18
N PHE A 225 0.71 -1.44 22.22
CA PHE A 225 2.02 -0.87 21.93
C PHE A 225 3.12 -1.92 21.75
N GLU A 226 2.73 -3.17 21.52
CA GLU A 226 3.57 -4.37 21.51
C GLU A 226 3.22 -5.30 20.32
N SER A 227 2.55 -4.77 19.29
CA SER A 227 2.02 -5.48 18.12
C SER A 227 0.76 -6.32 18.42
N PHE A 228 0.48 -7.33 17.60
CA PHE A 228 -0.77 -8.08 17.62
C PHE A 228 -0.84 -9.16 18.70
N ASP A 229 -2.06 -9.65 18.96
CA ASP A 229 -2.26 -10.93 19.61
C ASP A 229 -1.67 -12.05 18.74
N ARG A 230 -0.76 -12.84 19.31
CA ARG A 230 -0.03 -13.88 18.57
C ARG A 230 -0.91 -15.08 18.20
N GLU A 231 -1.89 -15.40 19.03
CA GLU A 231 -2.82 -16.50 18.78
C GLU A 231 -3.75 -16.11 17.63
N GLU A 232 -4.33 -14.90 17.70
CA GLU A 232 -5.19 -14.41 16.62
C GLU A 232 -4.44 -14.25 15.30
N PHE A 233 -3.21 -13.73 15.32
CA PHE A 233 -2.36 -13.67 14.13
C PHE A 233 -2.14 -15.06 13.51
N HIS A 234 -1.88 -16.07 14.35
CA HIS A 234 -1.66 -17.43 13.88
C HIS A 234 -2.91 -18.00 13.20
N ASP A 235 -4.09 -17.80 13.80
CA ASP A 235 -5.37 -18.24 13.22
C ASP A 235 -5.64 -17.58 11.85
N GLU A 236 -5.37 -16.28 11.72
CA GLU A 236 -5.51 -15.54 10.46
C GLU A 236 -4.50 -16.03 9.39
N TRP A 237 -3.27 -16.33 9.82
CA TRP A 237 -2.20 -16.79 8.94
C TRP A 237 -2.45 -18.21 8.43
N GLU A 238 -2.83 -19.13 9.31
CA GLU A 238 -3.19 -20.51 8.93
C GLU A 238 -4.37 -20.53 7.96
N ALA A 239 -5.30 -19.59 8.11
CA ALA A 239 -6.40 -19.44 7.19
C ALA A 239 -6.04 -18.75 5.86
N GLY A 240 -4.77 -18.40 5.65
CA GLY A 240 -4.27 -17.76 4.44
C GLY A 240 -4.77 -16.33 4.24
N ARG A 241 -5.28 -15.69 5.31
CA ARG A 241 -5.85 -14.35 5.23
C ARG A 241 -4.78 -13.29 5.35
N VAL A 242 -3.77 -13.48 6.20
CA VAL A 242 -2.67 -12.51 6.40
C VAL A 242 -1.30 -13.06 5.94
N PRO A 243 -0.41 -12.24 5.34
CA PRO A 243 0.95 -12.66 5.01
C PRO A 243 1.81 -12.93 6.26
N GLY A 244 2.69 -13.94 6.21
CA GLY A 244 3.54 -14.29 7.37
C GLY A 244 4.47 -13.17 7.86
N ALA A 245 4.92 -12.28 6.96
CA ALA A 245 5.77 -11.13 7.29
C ALA A 245 5.01 -9.97 7.95
N PHE A 246 3.68 -10.02 8.01
CA PHE A 246 2.84 -8.92 8.49
C PHE A 246 3.10 -8.58 9.96
N MET A 247 3.35 -9.59 10.80
CA MET A 247 3.65 -9.41 12.22
C MET A 247 4.90 -8.56 12.48
N ASP A 248 5.86 -8.51 11.54
CA ASP A 248 7.09 -7.74 11.71
C ASP A 248 6.95 -6.24 11.40
N GLY A 249 5.89 -5.84 10.69
CA GLY A 249 5.66 -4.47 10.26
C GLY A 249 5.23 -3.51 11.38
N PHE A 250 4.57 -4.03 12.42
CA PHE A 250 3.91 -3.23 13.46
C PHE A 250 4.67 -3.25 14.78
N LYS A 251 5.97 -3.00 14.66
CA LYS A 251 6.92 -2.90 15.77
C LYS A 251 7.55 -1.51 15.74
N ASN A 252 8.06 -1.03 16.87
CA ASN A 252 8.61 0.33 17.04
C ASN A 252 7.55 1.43 17.19
N THR A 253 6.79 1.34 18.28
CA THR A 253 6.02 2.45 18.84
C THR A 253 6.15 2.45 20.37
N SER A 254 5.69 3.52 21.02
CA SER A 254 5.56 3.58 22.48
C SER A 254 4.49 4.60 22.85
N VAL A 255 3.91 4.45 24.05
CA VAL A 255 2.96 5.42 24.60
C VAL A 255 3.52 6.84 24.56
N ARG A 256 4.79 7.01 24.94
CA ARG A 256 5.47 8.30 24.92
C ARG A 256 5.54 8.89 23.51
N LEU A 257 5.96 8.09 22.53
CA LEU A 257 6.06 8.54 21.13
C LEU A 257 4.70 9.02 20.60
N VAL A 258 3.61 8.34 20.96
CA VAL A 258 2.26 8.73 20.57
C VAL A 258 1.86 10.03 21.27
N LEU A 259 1.94 10.10 22.60
CA LEU A 259 1.55 11.29 23.36
C LEU A 259 2.36 12.54 23.00
N ASP A 260 3.68 12.41 22.79
CA ASP A 260 4.57 13.50 22.40
C ASP A 260 4.17 14.11 21.03
N SER A 261 3.38 13.39 20.22
CA SER A 261 2.89 13.85 18.92
C SER A 261 1.51 14.52 18.96
N MET A 262 0.76 14.40 20.07
CA MET A 262 -0.60 14.91 20.20
C MET A 262 -0.61 16.43 20.44
N PRO A 263 -1.48 17.22 19.77
CA PRO A 263 -1.65 18.63 20.04
C PRO A 263 -2.21 18.95 21.43
N TYR A 264 -3.07 18.07 21.95
CA TYR A 264 -3.75 18.17 23.25
C TYR A 264 -3.58 16.85 24.02
N PRO A 265 -2.34 16.51 24.46
CA PRO A 265 -2.05 15.23 25.11
C PRO A 265 -2.79 15.06 26.44
N GLU A 266 -3.16 16.14 27.11
CA GLU A 266 -3.97 16.12 28.34
C GLU A 266 -5.40 15.60 28.13
N MET A 267 -5.89 15.65 26.90
CA MET A 267 -7.19 15.09 26.50
C MET A 267 -7.08 13.62 26.10
N CYS A 268 -5.87 13.04 26.06
CA CYS A 268 -5.66 11.65 25.67
C CYS A 268 -5.64 10.72 26.90
N VAL A 269 -6.40 9.63 26.83
CA VAL A 269 -6.41 8.57 27.85
C VAL A 269 -5.91 7.27 27.22
N ILE A 270 -4.72 6.83 27.64
CA ILE A 270 -4.09 5.60 27.16
C ILE A 270 -4.73 4.39 27.84
N ARG A 271 -5.15 3.42 27.03
CA ARG A 271 -5.72 2.15 27.46
C ARG A 271 -4.85 1.01 26.92
N LYS A 272 -3.66 0.86 27.53
CA LYS A 272 -2.64 -0.10 27.09
C LYS A 272 -3.04 -1.54 27.36
N GLY A 273 -2.99 -2.39 26.33
CA GLY A 273 -3.26 -3.83 26.39
C GLY A 273 -4.24 -4.30 25.32
N LEU A 274 -4.59 -5.58 25.36
CA LEU A 274 -5.53 -6.18 24.41
C LEU A 274 -6.97 -5.72 24.67
N PHE A 275 -7.62 -5.25 23.61
CA PHE A 275 -9.06 -4.98 23.60
C PHE A 275 -9.84 -6.32 23.59
N PRO A 276 -11.00 -6.47 24.25
CA PRO A 276 -11.78 -5.48 24.99
C PRO A 276 -11.42 -5.34 26.47
N ARG A 277 -10.40 -6.05 26.98
CA ARG A 277 -10.05 -6.01 28.42
C ARG A 277 -9.68 -4.60 28.88
N THR A 278 -9.10 -3.82 27.97
CA THR A 278 -8.74 -2.42 28.20
C THR A 278 -9.95 -1.48 28.23
N ALA A 279 -11.18 -1.94 27.97
CA ALA A 279 -12.40 -1.13 28.10
C ALA A 279 -13.08 -1.22 29.47
N ILE A 280 -12.58 -2.07 30.38
CA ILE A 280 -13.14 -2.22 31.73
C ILE A 280 -13.13 -0.88 32.49
N GLY A 281 -14.25 -0.51 33.09
CA GLY A 281 -14.46 0.76 33.78
C GLY A 281 -14.98 1.88 32.89
N LEU A 282 -15.16 1.63 31.58
CA LEU A 282 -15.74 2.57 30.61
C LEU A 282 -17.13 2.10 30.16
N GLU A 283 -17.84 1.31 30.96
CA GLU A 283 -19.09 0.68 30.56
C GLU A 283 -20.20 1.70 30.27
N ASN A 284 -20.16 2.86 30.93
CA ASN A 284 -21.11 3.97 30.81
C ASN A 284 -20.63 5.10 29.91
N GLU A 285 -19.46 4.97 29.29
CA GLU A 285 -18.98 5.96 28.33
C GLU A 285 -19.80 5.91 27.03
N GLU A 286 -20.10 7.09 26.50
CA GLU A 286 -20.72 7.26 25.19
C GLU A 286 -19.68 7.81 24.20
N TYR A 287 -19.81 7.45 22.92
CA TYR A 287 -18.87 7.88 21.88
C TYR A 287 -19.58 8.59 20.74
N ALA A 288 -18.99 9.71 20.31
CA ALA A 288 -19.42 10.43 19.12
C ALA A 288 -18.69 9.93 17.86
N PHE A 289 -17.43 9.54 18.00
CA PHE A 289 -16.60 9.02 16.93
C PHE A 289 -15.68 7.90 17.43
N VAL A 290 -15.54 6.84 16.64
CA VAL A 290 -14.59 5.75 16.93
C VAL A 290 -13.86 5.35 15.65
N SER A 291 -12.54 5.25 15.69
CA SER A 291 -11.73 4.55 14.68
C SER A 291 -11.39 3.15 15.19
N ILE A 292 -11.69 2.12 14.40
CA ILE A 292 -11.32 0.72 14.67
C ILE A 292 -10.36 0.28 13.56
N ASP A 293 -9.14 -0.06 13.95
CA ASP A 293 -8.00 -0.37 13.07
C ASP A 293 -7.10 -1.44 13.72
N VAL A 294 -7.69 -2.60 13.99
CA VAL A 294 -7.05 -3.73 14.69
C VAL A 294 -6.84 -4.96 13.80
N ASP A 295 -7.05 -4.80 12.50
CA ASP A 295 -6.80 -5.75 11.39
C ASP A 295 -7.57 -7.08 11.41
N PHE A 296 -7.72 -7.76 12.56
CA PHE A 296 -8.10 -9.17 12.63
C PHE A 296 -9.53 -9.41 13.13
N GLU A 297 -10.12 -10.54 12.70
CA GLU A 297 -11.56 -10.83 12.83
C GLU A 297 -12.08 -10.71 14.27
N LYS A 298 -11.41 -11.34 15.23
CA LYS A 298 -11.87 -11.38 16.62
C LYS A 298 -11.71 -10.02 17.29
N SER A 299 -10.58 -9.34 17.07
CA SER A 299 -10.35 -7.99 17.58
C SER A 299 -11.36 -6.97 17.02
N ILE A 300 -11.70 -7.07 15.73
CA ILE A 300 -12.73 -6.24 15.11
C ILE A 300 -14.11 -6.55 15.71
N LEU A 301 -14.47 -7.82 15.84
CA LEU A 301 -15.77 -8.25 16.37
C LEU A 301 -15.99 -7.77 17.81
N GLU A 302 -14.98 -7.93 18.68
CA GLU A 302 -15.04 -7.42 20.05
C GLU A 302 -15.17 -5.90 20.10
N SER A 303 -14.48 -5.19 19.20
CA SER A 303 -14.59 -3.74 19.06
C SER A 303 -16.02 -3.33 18.67
N LEU A 304 -16.62 -3.98 17.67
CA LEU A 304 -18.00 -3.71 17.27
C LEU A 304 -19.01 -3.99 18.40
N ARG A 305 -18.86 -5.12 19.10
CA ARG A 305 -19.69 -5.49 20.25
C ARG A 305 -19.68 -4.41 21.33
N TYR A 306 -18.50 -3.85 21.63
CA TYR A 306 -18.36 -2.82 22.65
C TYR A 306 -18.83 -1.43 22.17
N PHE A 307 -18.31 -0.95 21.04
CA PHE A 307 -18.48 0.44 20.62
C PHE A 307 -19.83 0.74 19.99
N TYR A 308 -20.39 -0.16 19.16
CA TYR A 308 -21.63 0.16 18.44
C TYR A 308 -22.82 0.40 19.38
N GLN A 309 -22.89 -0.35 20.48
CA GLN A 309 -23.91 -0.15 21.51
C GLN A 309 -23.76 1.19 22.23
N ARG A 310 -22.52 1.67 22.39
CA ARG A 310 -22.14 2.92 23.10
C ARG A 310 -22.00 4.14 22.19
N LEU A 311 -22.14 3.95 20.88
CA LEU A 311 -22.16 5.07 19.94
C LEU A 311 -23.44 5.90 20.19
N SER A 312 -23.32 7.21 20.28
CA SER A 312 -24.47 8.11 20.40
C SER A 312 -25.24 8.18 19.07
N GLN A 313 -26.51 8.61 19.11
CA GLN A 313 -27.27 8.87 17.90
C GLN A 313 -26.57 9.94 17.05
N GLY A 314 -26.36 9.67 15.75
CA GLY A 314 -25.56 10.53 14.87
C GLY A 314 -24.05 10.36 15.02
N GLY A 315 -23.60 9.47 15.90
CA GLY A 315 -22.20 9.09 16.01
C GLY A 315 -21.76 8.16 14.86
N VAL A 316 -20.45 8.10 14.65
CA VAL A 316 -19.85 7.41 13.50
C VAL A 316 -18.69 6.50 13.93
N ILE A 317 -18.62 5.31 13.34
CA ILE A 317 -17.46 4.41 13.44
C ILE A 317 -16.78 4.35 12.07
N PHE A 318 -15.46 4.53 12.04
CA PHE A 318 -14.62 4.15 10.91
C PHE A 318 -14.00 2.80 11.21
N LEU A 319 -14.27 1.81 10.36
CA LEU A 319 -13.71 0.47 10.44
C LEU A 319 -12.73 0.29 9.28
N HIS A 320 -11.43 0.40 9.55
CA HIS A 320 -10.39 0.31 8.53
C HIS A 320 -10.26 -1.12 7.98
N ASP A 321 -9.61 -1.26 6.83
CA ASP A 321 -9.30 -2.54 6.17
C ASP A 321 -10.48 -3.42 5.74
N TYR A 322 -11.70 -2.88 5.73
CA TYR A 322 -12.91 -3.64 5.35
C TYR A 322 -12.89 -4.21 3.92
N ASN A 323 -12.19 -3.55 2.99
CA ASN A 323 -11.98 -4.07 1.63
C ASN A 323 -10.50 -4.38 1.33
N ASN A 324 -9.68 -4.60 2.37
CA ASN A 324 -8.30 -5.00 2.20
C ASN A 324 -8.21 -6.46 1.73
N ARG A 325 -7.40 -6.70 0.68
CA ARG A 325 -7.24 -8.01 0.04
C ARG A 325 -6.64 -9.09 0.95
N PHE A 326 -6.01 -8.69 2.06
CA PHE A 326 -5.33 -9.58 2.99
C PHE A 326 -5.90 -9.51 4.42
N LEU A 327 -7.09 -8.93 4.60
CA LEU A 327 -7.73 -8.81 5.92
C LEU A 327 -9.23 -9.12 5.82
N GLU A 328 -9.56 -10.21 5.12
CA GLU A 328 -10.95 -10.64 4.93
C GLU A 328 -11.70 -10.88 6.26
N GLY A 329 -10.96 -11.13 7.36
CA GLY A 329 -11.49 -11.24 8.71
C GLY A 329 -12.29 -10.01 9.16
N VAL A 330 -11.93 -8.80 8.72
CA VAL A 330 -12.65 -7.56 9.05
C VAL A 330 -14.09 -7.63 8.54
N LYS A 331 -14.29 -8.06 7.29
CA LYS A 331 -15.62 -8.17 6.69
C LYS A 331 -16.45 -9.27 7.36
N LYS A 332 -15.82 -10.41 7.68
CA LYS A 332 -16.47 -11.50 8.42
C LYS A 332 -16.96 -11.05 9.79
N ALA A 333 -16.16 -10.27 10.51
CA ALA A 333 -16.53 -9.75 11.81
C ALA A 333 -17.79 -8.87 11.76
N VAL A 334 -17.92 -8.02 10.72
CA VAL A 334 -19.15 -7.24 10.49
C VAL A 334 -20.35 -8.15 10.25
N ASP A 335 -20.22 -9.17 9.39
CA ASP A 335 -21.30 -10.11 9.09
C ASP A 335 -21.73 -10.92 10.33
N VAL A 336 -20.76 -11.34 11.15
CA VAL A 336 -21.04 -12.01 12.44
C VAL A 336 -21.81 -11.06 13.36
N TYR A 337 -21.34 -9.82 13.51
CA TYR A 337 -21.98 -8.86 14.39
C TYR A 337 -23.42 -8.52 13.98
N GLU A 338 -23.67 -8.30 12.68
CA GLU A 338 -25.03 -8.06 12.14
C GLU A 338 -25.99 -9.21 12.47
N ARG A 339 -25.51 -10.46 12.37
CA ARG A 339 -26.30 -11.65 12.75
C ARG A 339 -26.58 -11.69 14.26
N GLU A 340 -25.62 -11.30 15.09
CA GLU A 340 -25.78 -11.28 16.55
C GLU A 340 -26.83 -10.27 17.01
N ILE A 341 -26.85 -9.09 16.42
CA ILE A 341 -27.80 -8.03 16.79
C ILE A 341 -29.13 -8.12 16.00
N GLY A 342 -29.21 -8.97 14.98
CA GLY A 342 -30.39 -9.14 14.13
C GLY A 342 -30.72 -7.91 13.28
N ILE A 343 -29.74 -7.07 12.97
CA ILE A 343 -29.91 -5.79 12.26
C ILE A 343 -28.80 -5.65 11.22
N SER A 344 -29.15 -5.19 10.02
CA SER A 344 -28.17 -4.71 9.04
C SER A 344 -27.73 -3.29 9.41
N LEU A 345 -26.43 -3.11 9.63
CA LEU A 345 -25.81 -1.82 9.91
C LEU A 345 -25.93 -0.88 8.71
N LYS A 346 -26.05 0.42 8.99
CA LYS A 346 -25.96 1.47 7.97
C LYS A 346 -24.50 1.64 7.57
N LYS A 347 -24.17 1.22 6.36
CA LYS A 347 -22.81 1.00 5.86
C LYS A 347 -22.50 1.90 4.66
N ILE A 348 -21.39 2.63 4.71
CA ILE A 348 -20.86 3.40 3.57
C ILE A 348 -19.38 3.03 3.37
N PRO A 349 -19.03 2.26 2.33
CA PRO A 349 -17.63 1.95 2.04
C PRO A 349 -16.91 3.16 1.43
N LEU A 350 -15.65 3.36 1.80
CA LEU A 350 -14.73 4.33 1.22
C LEU A 350 -13.77 3.63 0.24
N ALA A 351 -13.28 4.41 -0.73
CA ALA A 351 -12.30 3.97 -1.72
C ALA A 351 -10.89 4.49 -1.37
N ASP A 352 -10.55 4.45 -0.08
CA ASP A 352 -9.23 4.71 0.49
C ASP A 352 -8.35 3.44 0.44
N GLU A 353 -7.12 3.51 0.99
CA GLU A 353 -6.11 2.45 0.79
C GLU A 353 -6.52 1.09 1.37
N GLY A 354 -7.09 1.07 2.58
CA GLY A 354 -7.67 -0.14 3.21
C GLY A 354 -9.16 -0.36 2.88
N GLY A 355 -9.80 0.58 2.20
CA GLY A 355 -11.23 0.53 1.88
C GLY A 355 -12.12 0.54 3.13
N THR A 356 -11.91 1.53 3.99
CA THR A 356 -12.62 1.79 5.25
C THR A 356 -14.13 1.67 5.08
N LEU A 357 -14.78 1.04 6.05
CA LEU A 357 -16.24 1.04 6.19
C LEU A 357 -16.69 2.07 7.23
N VAL A 358 -17.55 3.01 6.81
CA VAL A 358 -18.20 3.96 7.72
C VAL A 358 -19.52 3.38 8.19
N LEU A 359 -19.68 3.30 9.52
CA LEU A 359 -20.93 2.90 10.18
C LEU A 359 -21.55 4.11 10.87
N ILE A 360 -22.84 4.32 10.67
CA ILE A 360 -23.60 5.44 11.24
C ILE A 360 -24.75 4.89 12.07
N LYS A 361 -24.97 5.45 13.27
CA LYS A 361 -26.11 5.07 14.14
C LYS A 361 -27.32 5.97 13.91
#